data_AF-A0A350BUK5-F1
#
_entry.id   AF-A0A350BUK5-F1
#
_cell.length_a   1.000
_cell.length_b   1.000
_cell.length_c   1.000
_cell.angle_alpha   90.00
_cell.angle_beta   90.00
_cell.angle_gamma   90.00
#
_symmetry.space_group_name_H-M   'P 1'
#
loop_
_entity.id
_entity.type
_entity.pdbx_description
1 polymer ?
#
loop_
_entity_poly.entity_id
_entity_poly.type
_entity_poly.pdbx_seq_one_letter_code
_entity_poly.pdbx_strand_id
1 'polypeptide(L)'
;HGGIALLPGSRKQEINTSLPIMLEAMQNFPDYELIVAQAPGFDAAFYHAFDPNLKLIKGDMYSLLAQSDAALVTSGTATLETALMHVPQVVCYRMNELSYRIGKMIVKLDYISLVNLILDKPCVTELIQGDFNAKRVTKELNAILYDEQTKARIKTQYAELHSKIGTSHPSIEVANHIWQSISQNKTSPV
;
A
#
# COMPACT_ATOMS: atom_id res chain seq x y z
N HIS A 1 13.90 19.00 2.98
CA HIS A 1 14.35 17.59 2.93
C HIS A 1 13.17 16.75 2.47
N GLY A 2 13.42 15.74 1.66
CA GLY A 2 12.37 14.86 1.17
C GLY A 2 11.87 13.90 2.25
N GLY A 3 10.67 13.36 2.09
CA GLY A 3 10.04 12.44 3.06
C GLY A 3 9.85 11.03 2.51
N ILE A 4 10.14 10.00 3.30
CA ILE A 4 9.75 8.62 2.99
C ILE A 4 8.79 8.11 4.05
N ALA A 5 7.58 7.76 3.62
CA ALA A 5 6.56 7.18 4.49
C ALA A 5 6.74 5.67 4.63
N LEU A 6 6.70 5.17 5.88
CA LEU A 6 6.59 3.74 6.16
C LEU A 6 5.18 3.40 6.64
N LEU A 7 4.51 2.52 5.93
CA LEU A 7 3.19 1.98 6.28
C LEU A 7 3.33 0.47 6.54
N PRO A 8 3.86 0.07 7.72
CA PRO A 8 4.30 -1.30 8.00
C PRO A 8 3.16 -2.31 8.26
N GLY A 9 1.91 -1.87 8.12
CA GLY A 9 0.72 -2.70 8.29
C GLY A 9 -0.13 -2.29 9.48
N SER A 10 -1.28 -2.94 9.61
CA SER A 10 -2.27 -2.65 10.65
C SER A 10 -2.29 -3.69 11.77
N ARG A 11 -1.66 -4.85 11.53
CA ARG A 11 -1.60 -5.96 12.49
C ARG A 11 -0.22 -6.06 13.12
N LYS A 12 -0.18 -6.44 14.40
CA LYS A 12 1.07 -6.63 15.16
C LYS A 12 2.12 -7.44 14.41
N GLN A 13 1.71 -8.54 13.78
CA GLN A 13 2.62 -9.42 13.04
C GLN A 13 3.18 -8.76 11.77
N GLU A 14 2.34 -8.02 11.03
CA GLU A 14 2.77 -7.29 9.84
C GLU A 14 3.83 -6.25 10.22
N ILE A 15 3.58 -5.51 11.31
CA ILE A 15 4.50 -4.49 11.81
C ILE A 15 5.82 -5.12 12.27
N ASN A 16 5.76 -6.15 13.12
CA ASN A 16 6.93 -6.88 13.62
C ASN A 16 7.81 -7.46 12.50
N THR A 17 7.20 -7.80 11.37
CA THR A 17 7.91 -8.43 10.25
C THR A 17 8.44 -7.40 9.26
N SER A 18 7.64 -6.37 8.96
CA SER A 18 7.91 -5.42 7.88
C SER A 18 8.76 -4.25 8.33
N LEU A 19 8.47 -3.69 9.50
CA LEU A 19 9.15 -2.49 9.98
C LEU A 19 10.67 -2.68 10.08
N PRO A 20 11.23 -3.77 10.65
CA PRO A 20 12.68 -3.96 10.71
C PRO A 20 13.36 -3.90 9.33
N ILE A 21 12.75 -4.53 8.31
CA ILE A 21 13.28 -4.57 6.94
C ILE A 21 13.23 -3.18 6.30
N MET A 22 12.14 -2.46 6.54
CA MET A 22 12.00 -1.08 6.09
C MET A 22 13.08 -0.19 6.74
N LEU A 23 13.26 -0.27 8.05
CA LEU A 23 14.28 0.49 8.79
C LEU A 23 15.70 0.18 8.30
N GLU A 24 16.01 -1.09 8.03
CA GLU A 24 17.29 -1.50 7.46
C GLU A 24 17.52 -0.86 6.07
N ALA A 25 16.50 -0.83 5.21
CA ALA A 25 16.61 -0.17 3.91
C ALA A 25 16.87 1.35 4.04
N MET A 26 16.23 2.00 5.02
CA MET A 26 16.32 3.45 5.25
C MET A 26 17.70 3.94 5.66
N GLN A 27 18.59 3.05 6.11
CA GLN A 27 20.00 3.39 6.32
C GLN A 27 20.70 3.88 5.04
N ASN A 28 20.16 3.55 3.85
CA ASN A 28 20.68 4.00 2.55
C ASN A 28 20.13 5.37 2.11
N PHE A 29 19.24 6.00 2.88
CA PHE A 29 18.58 7.26 2.53
C PHE A 29 18.69 8.30 3.67
N PRO A 30 19.92 8.64 4.15
CA PRO A 30 20.11 9.51 5.31
C PRO A 30 19.62 10.95 5.09
N ASP A 31 19.47 11.39 3.84
CA ASP A 31 19.00 12.73 3.49
C ASP A 31 17.47 12.87 3.50
N TYR A 32 16.75 11.75 3.67
CA TYR A 32 15.29 11.70 3.74
C TYR A 32 14.80 11.63 5.18
N GLU A 33 13.73 12.35 5.46
CA GLU A 33 13.01 12.22 6.72
C GLU A 33 12.15 10.96 6.69
N LEU A 34 12.42 10.07 7.63
CA LEU A 34 11.65 8.86 7.82
C LEU A 34 10.47 9.11 8.76
N ILE A 35 9.26 8.77 8.31
CA ILE A 35 8.06 8.89 9.14
C ILE A 35 7.21 7.62 9.04
N VAL A 36 6.85 7.06 10.20
CA VAL A 36 6.10 5.80 10.30
C VAL A 36 4.63 6.08 10.60
N ALA A 37 3.73 5.52 9.80
CA ALA A 37 2.31 5.51 10.08
C ALA A 37 2.04 4.58 11.28
N GLN A 38 1.59 5.15 12.39
CA GLN A 38 1.21 4.43 13.59
C GLN A 38 -0.19 3.82 13.42
N ALA A 39 -0.27 2.49 13.48
CA ALA A 39 -1.52 1.76 13.35
C ALA A 39 -2.42 1.97 14.58
N PRO A 40 -3.76 2.01 14.40
CA PRO A 40 -4.70 2.06 15.51
C PRO A 40 -4.49 0.89 16.49
N GLY A 41 -4.56 1.17 17.79
CA GLY A 41 -4.42 0.15 18.84
C GLY A 41 -2.99 -0.16 19.28
N PHE A 42 -1.98 0.45 18.65
CA PHE A 42 -0.59 0.41 19.12
C PHE A 42 -0.17 1.77 19.63
N ASP A 43 0.58 1.82 20.73
CA ASP A 43 1.14 3.05 21.28
C ASP A 43 2.52 3.36 20.68
N ALA A 44 3.06 4.54 20.99
CA ALA A 44 4.38 4.93 20.51
C ALA A 44 5.47 4.01 21.08
N ALA A 45 5.33 3.53 22.33
CA ALA A 45 6.28 2.64 22.97
C ALA A 45 6.48 1.34 22.21
N PHE A 46 5.43 0.77 21.61
CA PHE A 46 5.53 -0.40 20.74
C PHE A 46 6.47 -0.15 19.54
N TYR A 47 6.39 1.01 18.90
CA TYR A 47 7.26 1.36 17.77
C TYR A 47 8.67 1.76 18.24
N HIS A 48 8.77 2.49 19.34
CA HIS A 48 10.05 2.92 19.92
C HIS A 48 10.90 1.76 20.46
N ALA A 49 10.30 0.57 20.65
CA ALA A 49 11.05 -0.66 20.89
C ALA A 49 11.90 -1.11 19.69
N PHE A 50 11.57 -0.69 18.46
CA PHE A 50 12.39 -0.94 17.26
C PHE A 50 13.48 0.10 17.09
N ASP A 51 13.13 1.38 17.27
CA ASP A 51 14.07 2.51 17.30
C ASP A 51 13.45 3.66 18.11
N PRO A 52 14.10 4.14 19.18
CA PRO A 52 13.57 5.20 20.04
C PRO A 52 13.41 6.56 19.34
N ASN A 53 14.05 6.77 18.18
CA ASN A 53 14.03 8.04 17.46
C ASN A 53 12.99 8.09 16.34
N LEU A 54 12.14 7.06 16.20
CA LEU A 54 11.12 7.05 15.14
C LEU A 54 10.15 8.22 15.29
N LYS A 55 10.00 8.96 14.20
CA LYS A 55 8.90 9.92 14.03
C LYS A 55 7.65 9.15 13.64
N LEU A 56 6.63 9.28 14.47
CA LEU A 56 5.36 8.56 14.31
C LEU A 56 4.25 9.54 13.99
N ILE A 57 3.36 9.17 13.08
CA ILE A 57 2.13 9.91 12.80
C ILE A 57 0.92 8.99 13.00
N LYS A 58 -0.02 9.42 13.84
CA LYS A 58 -1.17 8.63 14.26
C LYS A 58 -2.43 9.17 13.63
N GLY A 59 -3.13 8.32 12.88
CA GLY A 59 -4.46 8.63 12.34
C GLY A 59 -4.50 9.70 11.25
N ASP A 60 -3.34 10.12 10.73
CA ASP A 60 -3.23 11.14 9.69
C ASP A 60 -2.32 10.69 8.54
N MET A 61 -2.73 9.61 7.88
CA MET A 61 -2.01 9.06 6.73
C MET A 61 -2.01 10.03 5.54
N TYR A 62 -3.08 10.81 5.36
CA TYR A 62 -3.17 11.76 4.25
C TYR A 62 -2.14 12.89 4.37
N SER A 63 -1.98 13.48 5.56
CA SER A 63 -0.91 14.46 5.78
C SER A 63 0.47 13.83 5.62
N LEU A 64 0.69 12.61 6.13
CA LEU A 64 1.94 11.87 5.90
C LEU A 64 2.27 11.73 4.42
N LEU A 65 1.31 11.26 3.63
CA LEU A 65 1.51 11.02 2.20
C LEU A 65 1.70 12.34 1.44
N ALA A 66 0.98 13.40 1.80
CA ALA A 66 1.09 14.71 1.16
C ALA A 66 2.48 15.34 1.28
N GLN A 67 3.27 14.95 2.29
CA GLN A 67 4.65 15.41 2.51
C GLN A 67 5.72 14.37 2.12
N SER A 68 5.32 13.26 1.49
CA SER A 68 6.23 12.16 1.15
C SER A 68 6.54 12.12 -0.34
N ASP A 69 7.81 11.93 -0.67
CA ASP A 69 8.28 11.72 -2.05
C ASP A 69 8.14 10.27 -2.50
N ALA A 70 8.15 9.34 -1.54
CA ALA A 70 7.91 7.92 -1.76
C ALA A 70 7.33 7.24 -0.52
N ALA A 71 6.74 6.06 -0.71
CA ALA A 71 6.22 5.26 0.39
C ALA A 71 6.60 3.77 0.27
N LEU A 72 6.91 3.15 1.41
CA LEU A 72 6.94 1.70 1.57
C LEU A 72 5.62 1.27 2.19
N VAL A 73 4.83 0.50 1.44
CA VAL A 73 3.44 0.24 1.81
C VAL A 73 3.19 -1.26 1.88
N THR A 74 2.66 -1.73 2.99
CA THR A 74 2.16 -3.10 3.07
C THR A 74 0.77 -3.27 2.45
N SER A 75 0.41 -4.50 2.09
CA SER A 75 -0.83 -4.78 1.35
C SER A 75 -2.09 -4.44 2.15
N GLY A 76 -2.92 -3.58 1.57
CA GLY A 76 -4.22 -3.13 2.08
C GLY A 76 -4.78 -2.03 1.19
N THR A 77 -5.84 -1.34 1.64
CA THR A 77 -6.37 -0.13 0.99
C THR A 77 -5.35 1.00 0.91
N ALA A 78 -4.36 1.01 1.82
CA ALA A 78 -3.26 1.95 1.83
C ALA A 78 -2.50 2.03 0.50
N THR A 79 -2.38 0.92 -0.24
CA THR A 79 -1.74 0.92 -1.56
C THR A 79 -2.49 1.80 -2.57
N LEU A 80 -3.83 1.69 -2.57
CA LEU A 80 -4.69 2.50 -3.42
C LEU A 80 -4.70 3.95 -2.97
N GLU A 81 -4.88 4.23 -1.68
CA GLU A 81 -4.86 5.59 -1.14
C GLU A 81 -3.52 6.31 -1.43
N THR A 82 -2.40 5.61 -1.30
CA THR A 82 -1.07 6.13 -1.65
C THR A 82 -0.96 6.50 -3.13
N ALA A 83 -1.45 5.64 -4.04
CA ALA A 83 -1.45 5.92 -5.46
C ALA A 83 -2.40 7.07 -5.82
N LEU A 84 -3.57 7.15 -5.16
CA LEU A 84 -4.52 8.24 -5.35
C LEU A 84 -3.93 9.59 -4.89
N MET A 85 -3.10 9.59 -3.86
CA MET A 85 -2.32 10.75 -3.42
C MET A 85 -1.11 11.07 -4.33
N HIS A 86 -0.94 10.34 -5.42
CA HIS A 86 0.16 10.49 -6.38
C HIS A 86 1.55 10.26 -5.80
N VAL A 87 1.65 9.54 -4.68
CA VAL A 87 2.92 9.20 -4.03
C VAL A 87 3.46 7.90 -4.63
N PRO A 88 4.63 7.89 -5.30
CA PRO A 88 5.26 6.67 -5.77
C PRO A 88 5.50 5.69 -4.61
N GLN A 89 5.29 4.40 -4.84
CA GLN A 89 5.37 3.41 -3.76
C GLN A 89 6.03 2.10 -4.17
N VAL A 90 6.59 1.41 -3.17
CA VAL A 90 6.98 0.00 -3.27
C VAL A 90 6.07 -0.80 -2.33
N VAL A 91 5.35 -1.76 -2.89
CA VAL A 91 4.44 -2.62 -2.13
C VAL A 91 5.24 -3.77 -1.53
N CYS A 92 5.14 -3.94 -0.22
CA CYS A 92 5.94 -4.91 0.53
C CYS A 92 5.03 -5.91 1.25
N TYR A 93 5.26 -7.20 1.09
CA TYR A 93 4.44 -8.21 1.75
C TYR A 93 5.23 -9.45 2.18
N ARG A 94 5.04 -9.87 3.43
CA ARG A 94 5.54 -11.14 3.95
C ARG A 94 4.43 -11.86 4.71
N MET A 95 4.20 -13.13 4.37
CA MET A 95 3.23 -13.99 5.05
C MET A 95 3.89 -14.59 6.29
N ASN A 96 3.08 -15.01 7.26
CA ASN A 96 3.54 -16.00 8.23
C ASN A 96 3.49 -17.42 7.62
N GLU A 97 4.24 -18.35 8.19
CA GLU A 97 4.27 -19.75 7.74
C GLU A 97 2.90 -20.47 7.86
N LEU A 98 1.96 -19.92 8.62
CA LEU A 98 0.65 -20.53 8.88
C LEU A 98 -0.46 -20.11 7.90
N SER A 99 -0.17 -19.27 6.90
CA SER A 99 -1.21 -18.65 6.06
C SER A 99 -1.54 -19.41 4.77
N TYR A 100 -1.79 -20.72 4.84
CA TYR A 100 -2.09 -21.57 3.67
C TYR A 100 -3.21 -20.99 2.77
N ARG A 101 -4.25 -20.40 3.38
CA ARG A 101 -5.38 -19.80 2.65
C ARG A 101 -4.99 -18.56 1.84
N ILE A 102 -4.07 -17.74 2.35
CA ILE A 102 -3.57 -16.55 1.65
C ILE A 102 -2.60 -16.98 0.55
N GLY A 103 -1.73 -17.94 0.83
CA GLY A 103 -0.84 -18.53 -0.18
C GLY A 103 -1.62 -19.06 -1.40
N LYS A 104 -2.74 -19.76 -1.17
CA LYS A 104 -3.60 -20.25 -2.25
C LYS A 104 -4.26 -19.12 -3.08
N MET A 105 -4.52 -17.97 -2.47
CA MET A 105 -5.06 -16.79 -3.16
C MET A 105 -3.98 -16.12 -4.01
N ILE A 106 -2.78 -15.95 -3.46
CA ILE A 106 -1.63 -15.37 -4.17
C ILE A 106 -1.25 -16.22 -5.38
N VAL A 107 -1.27 -17.55 -5.27
CA VAL A 107 -0.98 -18.46 -6.40
C VAL A 107 -1.97 -18.27 -7.57
N LYS A 108 -3.16 -17.71 -7.33
CA LYS A 108 -4.19 -17.51 -8.35
C LYS A 108 -4.21 -16.11 -8.94
N LEU A 109 -3.51 -15.14 -8.34
CA LEU A 109 -3.55 -13.74 -8.75
C LEU A 109 -2.19 -13.33 -9.29
N ASP A 110 -2.18 -12.63 -10.42
CA ASP A 110 -0.95 -12.09 -11.01
C ASP A 110 -0.38 -10.92 -10.18
N TYR A 111 -1.23 -10.27 -9.38
CA TYR A 111 -0.88 -9.12 -8.53
C TYR A 111 -1.55 -9.19 -7.16
N ILE A 112 -0.92 -8.61 -6.14
CA ILE A 112 -1.51 -8.50 -4.79
C ILE A 112 -1.95 -7.08 -4.41
N SER A 113 -1.37 -6.04 -5.03
CA SER A 113 -1.75 -4.66 -4.75
C SER A 113 -3.03 -4.31 -5.49
N LEU A 114 -3.88 -3.50 -4.86
CA LEU A 114 -5.09 -2.99 -5.53
C LEU A 114 -4.75 -2.19 -6.79
N VAL A 115 -3.63 -1.44 -6.75
CA VAL A 115 -3.14 -0.65 -7.89
C VAL A 115 -2.91 -1.52 -9.12
N ASN A 116 -2.12 -2.58 -8.98
CA ASN A 116 -1.78 -3.45 -10.10
C ASN A 116 -2.98 -4.31 -10.52
N LEU A 117 -3.83 -4.75 -9.57
CA LEU A 117 -5.07 -5.47 -9.87
C LEU A 117 -6.06 -4.63 -10.70
N ILE A 118 -6.24 -3.35 -10.37
CA ILE A 118 -7.16 -2.45 -11.09
C ILE A 118 -6.63 -2.10 -12.49
N LEU A 119 -5.31 -1.92 -12.60
CA LEU A 119 -4.65 -1.59 -13.87
C LEU A 119 -4.36 -2.83 -14.74
N ASP A 120 -4.46 -4.02 -14.16
CA ASP A 120 -4.11 -5.32 -14.75
C ASP A 120 -2.68 -5.34 -15.35
N LYS A 121 -1.74 -4.65 -14.68
CA LYS A 121 -0.34 -4.54 -15.10
C LYS A 121 0.56 -4.12 -13.93
N PRO A 122 1.88 -4.38 -13.98
CA PRO A 122 2.81 -4.02 -12.91
C PRO A 122 3.10 -2.50 -12.91
N CYS A 123 2.19 -1.72 -12.33
CA CYS A 123 2.37 -0.30 -12.14
C CYS A 123 3.36 0.01 -11.02
N VAL A 124 3.12 -0.55 -9.84
CA VAL A 124 3.99 -0.47 -8.66
C VAL A 124 4.76 -1.77 -8.48
N THR A 125 6.00 -1.69 -7.98
CA THR A 125 6.77 -2.89 -7.69
C THR A 125 6.19 -3.59 -6.45
N GLU A 126 5.94 -4.89 -6.56
CA GLU A 126 5.52 -5.76 -5.46
C GLU A 126 6.68 -6.64 -5.01
N LEU A 127 7.19 -6.41 -3.81
CA LEU A 127 8.21 -7.23 -3.16
C LEU A 127 7.53 -8.21 -2.20
N ILE A 128 7.52 -9.49 -2.57
CA ILE A 128 6.73 -10.53 -1.88
C ILE A 128 7.65 -11.60 -1.28
N GLN A 129 7.39 -11.99 -0.03
CA GLN A 129 8.13 -13.01 0.73
C GLN A 129 9.65 -12.76 0.78
N GLY A 130 10.43 -13.56 0.05
CA GLY A 130 11.88 -13.49 -0.03
C GLY A 130 12.37 -12.23 -0.76
N ASP A 131 11.57 -11.72 -1.69
CA ASP A 131 11.89 -10.47 -2.41
C ASP A 131 11.76 -9.24 -1.52
N PHE A 132 10.97 -9.31 -0.44
CA PHE A 132 10.89 -8.24 0.55
C PHE A 132 12.09 -8.27 1.49
N ASN A 133 13.22 -7.73 1.03
CA ASN A 133 14.44 -7.58 1.81
C ASN A 133 15.05 -6.19 1.58
N ALA A 134 15.89 -5.72 2.50
CA ALA A 134 16.42 -4.36 2.47
C ALA A 134 17.14 -4.02 1.16
N LYS A 135 17.92 -4.96 0.61
CA LYS A 135 18.62 -4.76 -0.68
C LYS A 135 17.65 -4.49 -1.84
N ARG A 136 16.58 -5.28 -1.97
CA ARG A 136 15.56 -5.07 -3.00
C ARG A 136 14.78 -3.79 -2.73
N VAL A 137 14.38 -3.53 -1.49
CA VAL A 137 13.69 -2.29 -1.11
C VAL A 137 14.51 -1.06 -1.49
N THR A 138 15.81 -1.02 -1.15
CA THR A 138 16.71 0.07 -1.51
C THR A 138 16.82 0.25 -3.02
N LYS A 139 16.93 -0.85 -3.78
CA LYS A 139 16.98 -0.78 -5.25
C LYS A 139 15.71 -0.14 -5.84
N GLU A 140 14.54 -0.61 -5.41
CA GLU A 140 13.27 -0.16 -5.96
C GLU A 140 12.92 1.27 -5.49
N LEU A 141 13.30 1.65 -4.27
CA LEU A 141 13.20 3.04 -3.81
C LEU A 141 14.05 3.99 -4.63
N ASN A 142 15.31 3.63 -4.93
CA ASN A 142 16.16 4.43 -5.81
C ASN A 142 15.52 4.64 -7.19
N ALA A 143 14.88 3.60 -7.74
CA ALA A 143 14.20 3.71 -9.03
C ALA A 143 13.03 4.71 -8.96
N ILE A 144 12.18 4.64 -7.94
CA ILE A 144 11.03 5.55 -7.86
C ILE A 144 11.38 6.97 -7.39
N LEU A 145 12.52 7.17 -6.72
CA LEU A 145 13.00 8.48 -6.27
C LEU A 145 13.82 9.22 -7.33
N TYR A 146 14.68 8.49 -8.07
CA TYR A 146 15.74 9.10 -8.88
C TYR A 146 15.72 8.70 -10.36
N ASP A 147 15.08 7.60 -10.76
CA ASP A 147 14.97 7.26 -12.18
C ASP A 147 13.76 7.97 -12.82
N GLU A 148 14.06 8.97 -13.64
CA GLU A 148 13.06 9.81 -14.31
C GLU A 148 12.13 9.01 -15.23
N GLN A 149 12.62 7.92 -15.85
CA GLN A 149 11.77 7.06 -16.67
C GLN A 149 10.74 6.32 -15.81
N THR A 150 11.18 5.74 -14.69
CA THR A 150 10.30 5.09 -13.72
C THR A 150 9.27 6.07 -13.15
N LYS A 151 9.69 7.27 -12.75
CA LYS A 151 8.81 8.32 -12.21
C LYS A 151 7.74 8.74 -13.22
N ALA A 152 8.13 9.01 -14.46
CA ALA A 152 7.20 9.38 -15.53
C ALA A 152 6.18 8.27 -15.83
N ARG A 153 6.64 7.01 -15.84
CA ARG A 153 5.76 5.84 -16.04
C ARG A 153 4.74 5.72 -14.92
N ILE A 154 5.16 5.76 -13.65
CA ILE A 154 4.27 5.66 -12.49
C ILE A 154 3.25 6.79 -12.51
N LYS A 155 3.69 8.04 -12.74
CA LYS A 155 2.80 9.20 -12.83
C LYS A 155 1.70 9.03 -13.88
N THR A 156 2.08 8.55 -15.07
CA THR A 156 1.12 8.29 -16.17
C THR A 156 0.10 7.21 -15.78
N GLN A 157 0.57 6.12 -15.16
CA GLN A 157 -0.30 5.02 -14.75
C GLN A 157 -1.20 5.37 -13.56
N TYR A 158 -0.76 6.26 -12.67
CA TYR A 158 -1.61 6.79 -11.60
C TYR A 158 -2.72 7.69 -12.14
N ALA A 159 -2.47 8.46 -13.21
CA ALA A 159 -3.53 9.19 -13.89
C ALA A 159 -4.57 8.25 -14.51
N GLU A 160 -4.14 7.14 -15.11
CA GLU A 160 -5.04 6.09 -15.62
C GLU A 160 -5.84 5.42 -14.49
N LEU A 161 -5.18 5.11 -13.36
CA LEU A 161 -5.83 4.57 -12.17
C LEU A 161 -6.92 5.50 -11.66
N HIS A 162 -6.63 6.80 -11.55
CA HIS A 162 -7.60 7.84 -11.18
C HIS A 162 -8.79 7.86 -12.12
N SER A 163 -8.55 7.78 -13.43
CA SER A 163 -9.64 7.74 -14.42
C SER A 163 -10.53 6.50 -14.23
N LYS A 164 -9.96 5.33 -13.94
CA LYS A 164 -10.73 4.09 -13.71
C LYS A 164 -11.56 4.15 -12.42
N ILE A 165 -10.99 4.72 -11.35
CA ILE A 165 -11.67 4.83 -10.05
C ILE A 165 -12.73 5.94 -10.06
N GLY A 166 -12.42 7.11 -10.63
CA GLY A 166 -13.32 8.27 -10.68
C GLY A 166 -14.60 8.03 -11.49
N THR A 167 -14.58 7.08 -12.43
CA THR A 167 -15.78 6.66 -13.17
C THR A 167 -16.63 5.61 -12.43
N SER A 168 -16.08 4.99 -11.40
CA SER A 168 -16.79 3.94 -10.65
C SER A 168 -17.63 4.57 -9.53
N HIS A 169 -18.92 4.22 -9.45
CA HIS A 169 -19.77 4.53 -8.30
C HIS A 169 -20.27 3.23 -7.67
N PRO A 170 -19.38 2.45 -7.01
CA PRO A 170 -19.70 1.10 -6.60
C PRO A 170 -20.87 1.04 -5.62
N SER A 171 -21.03 2.05 -4.77
CA SER A 171 -22.15 2.18 -3.84
C SER A 171 -23.50 2.38 -4.56
N ILE A 172 -23.51 3.14 -5.66
CA ILE A 172 -24.71 3.37 -6.48
C ILE A 172 -25.04 2.12 -7.29
N GLU A 173 -24.03 1.47 -7.87
CA GLU A 173 -24.20 0.20 -8.58
C GLU A 173 -24.75 -0.89 -7.66
N VAL A 174 -24.19 -1.02 -6.45
CA VAL A 174 -24.70 -1.96 -5.44
C VAL A 174 -26.12 -1.58 -5.02
N ALA A 175 -26.42 -0.30 -4.79
CA ALA A 175 -27.78 0.14 -4.47
C ALA A 175 -28.77 -0.18 -5.60
N ASN A 176 -28.37 0.02 -6.85
CA ASN A 176 -29.16 -0.31 -8.03
C ASN A 176 -29.38 -1.82 -8.17
N HIS A 177 -28.35 -2.63 -7.95
CA HIS A 177 -28.47 -4.09 -7.97
C HIS A 177 -29.40 -4.59 -6.86
N ILE A 178 -29.26 -4.09 -5.63
CA ILE A 178 -30.16 -4.41 -4.52
C ILE A 178 -31.61 -4.01 -4.88
N TRP A 179 -31.80 -2.80 -5.44
CA TRP A 179 -33.11 -2.32 -5.86
C TRP A 179 -33.75 -3.19 -6.96
N GLN A 180 -32.98 -3.61 -7.96
CA GLN A 180 -33.44 -4.51 -9.02
C GLN A 180 -33.84 -5.88 -8.46
N SER A 181 -33.03 -6.47 -7.58
CA SER A 181 -33.35 -7.76 -6.95
C SER A 181 -34.62 -7.70 -6.09
N ILE A 182 -34.84 -6.60 -5.36
CA ILE A 182 -36.07 -6.40 -4.57
C ILE A 182 -37.28 -6.17 -5.49
N SER A 183 -37.11 -5.45 -6.60
CA SER A 183 -38.20 -5.11 -7.53
C SER A 183 -38.67 -6.33 -8.35
N GLN A 184 -37.78 -7.25 -8.71
CA GLN A 184 -38.15 -8.49 -9.40
C GLN A 184 -38.89 -9.49 -8.50
N ASN A 185 -38.66 -9.48 -7.19
CA ASN A 185 -39.39 -10.31 -6.23
C ASN A 185 -40.82 -9.80 -5.94
N LYS A 186 -41.21 -8.61 -6.41
CA LYS A 186 -42.57 -8.07 -6.26
C LYS A 186 -43.50 -8.39 -7.44
N THR A 187 -43.01 -9.04 -8.49
CA THR A 187 -43.78 -9.32 -9.73
C THR A 187 -44.13 -10.80 -9.93
N SER A 188 -44.05 -11.65 -8.90
CA SER A 188 -44.71 -12.96 -8.93
C SER A 188 -46.12 -12.83 -8.34
N PRO A 189 -47.19 -12.91 -9.14
CA PRO A 189 -48.54 -13.03 -8.62
C PRO A 189 -48.71 -14.42 -8.00
N VAL A 190 -49.27 -14.46 -6.78
CA VAL A 190 -49.96 -15.64 -6.25
C VAL A 190 -51.28 -15.79 -6.98
#